data_AF-A0A9W6WKN8-F1
#
_entry.id   AF-A0A9W6WKN8-F1
#
_cell.length_a   1.000
_cell.length_b   1.000
_cell.length_c   1.000
_cell.angle_alpha   90.00
_cell.angle_beta   90.00
_cell.angle_gamma   90.00
#
_symmetry.space_group_name_H-M   'P 1'
#
loop_
_entity.id
_entity.type
_entity.pdbx_description
1 polymer ?
#
loop_
_entity_poly.entity_id
_entity_poly.type
_entity_poly.pdbx_seq_one_letter_code
_entity_poly.pdbx_strand_id
1 'polypeptide(L)'
;MPPKKSKTEQYKPEEAEKIILSYLKDQYRPYAQADIILNLHGKINKTTMTKCLNDLVESGKILCKSFGKFNCYFCKPMDVTDNGQKLSSLQGSNNVDLDTDLSGYEEDLKRLQTQNITLQKGK
;
A
#
# COMPACT_ATOMS: atom_id res chain seq x y z
N MET A 1 -34.38 -11.16 -5.27
CA MET A 1 -33.72 -10.31 -6.30
C MET A 1 -32.23 -10.27 -5.97
N PRO A 2 -31.31 -10.66 -6.88
CA PRO A 2 -29.88 -10.52 -6.62
C PRO A 2 -29.51 -9.02 -6.55
N PRO A 3 -28.66 -8.60 -5.60
CA PRO A 3 -28.36 -7.19 -5.37
C PRO A 3 -27.57 -6.61 -6.55
N LYS A 4 -28.03 -5.47 -7.07
CA LYS A 4 -27.32 -4.69 -8.10
C LYS A 4 -26.02 -4.17 -7.48
N LYS A 5 -24.88 -4.74 -7.90
CA LYS A 5 -23.56 -4.19 -7.55
C LYS A 5 -23.45 -2.78 -8.13
N SER A 6 -23.30 -1.80 -7.25
CA SER A 6 -22.99 -0.42 -7.57
C SER A 6 -21.79 -0.37 -8.51
N LYS A 7 -21.93 0.30 -9.64
CA LYS A 7 -20.92 0.41 -10.69
C LYS A 7 -19.83 1.36 -10.20
N THR A 8 -18.79 0.83 -9.57
CA THR A 8 -17.59 1.61 -9.21
C THR A 8 -17.04 2.24 -10.48
N GLU A 9 -16.82 3.55 -10.49
CA GLU A 9 -16.22 4.27 -11.61
C GLU A 9 -14.84 3.66 -11.92
N GLN A 10 -14.69 3.18 -13.15
CA GLN A 10 -13.47 2.52 -13.59
C GLN A 10 -12.53 3.56 -14.20
N TYR A 11 -11.25 3.50 -13.85
CA TYR A 11 -10.24 4.36 -14.46
C TYR A 11 -10.04 4.04 -15.95
N LYS A 12 -9.70 5.08 -16.71
CA LYS A 12 -9.24 4.92 -18.11
C LYS A 12 -7.97 4.06 -18.14
N PRO A 13 -7.72 3.30 -19.22
CA PRO A 13 -6.57 2.40 -19.31
C PRO A 13 -5.22 3.11 -19.11
N GLU A 14 -5.06 4.34 -19.64
CA GLU A 14 -3.82 5.12 -19.47
C GLU A 14 -3.59 5.59 -18.01
N GLU A 15 -4.67 5.89 -17.30
CA GLU A 15 -4.60 6.28 -15.88
C GLU A 15 -4.37 5.05 -14.99
N ALA A 16 -4.95 3.92 -15.37
CA ALA A 16 -4.82 2.65 -14.65
C ALA A 16 -3.35 2.22 -14.53
N GLU A 17 -2.56 2.31 -15.60
CA GLU A 17 -1.13 1.97 -15.56
C GLU A 17 -0.36 2.81 -14.53
N LYS A 18 -0.59 4.13 -14.53
CA LYS A 18 0.06 5.06 -13.58
C LYS A 18 -0.32 4.76 -12.13
N ILE A 19 -1.60 4.49 -11.89
CA ILE A 19 -2.10 4.16 -10.54
C ILE A 19 -1.50 2.86 -10.04
N ILE A 20 -1.46 1.81 -10.87
CA ILE A 20 -0.87 0.51 -10.52
C ILE A 20 0.62 0.68 -10.20
N LEU A 21 1.34 1.43 -11.03
CA LEU A 21 2.78 1.66 -10.82
C LEU A 21 3.05 2.46 -9.54
N SER A 22 2.26 3.51 -9.27
CA SER A 22 2.37 4.26 -8.01
C SER A 22 2.11 3.35 -6.83
N TYR A 23 1.01 2.60 -6.87
CA TYR A 23 0.64 1.68 -5.80
C TYR A 23 1.75 0.67 -5.46
N LEU A 24 2.35 0.03 -6.47
CA LEU A 24 3.43 -0.93 -6.25
C LEU A 24 4.71 -0.28 -5.70
N LYS A 25 4.99 0.97 -6.09
CA LYS A 25 6.13 1.74 -5.54
C LYS A 25 5.88 2.17 -4.10
N ASP A 26 4.70 2.68 -3.80
CA ASP A 26 4.32 3.18 -2.48
C ASP A 26 4.28 2.04 -1.45
N GLN A 27 3.76 0.87 -1.86
CA GLN A 27 3.71 -0.29 -0.97
C GLN A 27 5.04 -1.05 -0.87
N TYR A 28 5.87 -1.02 -1.92
CA TYR A 28 7.16 -1.73 -1.99
C TYR A 28 7.10 -3.20 -1.55
N ARG A 29 5.97 -3.87 -1.84
CA ARG A 29 5.69 -5.26 -1.47
C ARG A 29 5.19 -6.06 -2.68
N PRO A 30 5.50 -7.36 -2.75
CA PRO A 30 4.99 -8.22 -3.81
C PRO A 30 3.51 -8.55 -3.57
N TYR A 31 2.68 -8.34 -4.59
CA TYR A 31 1.26 -8.65 -4.56
C TYR A 31 0.84 -9.51 -5.76
N ALA A 32 -0.15 -10.38 -5.57
CA ALA A 32 -0.81 -11.01 -6.70
C ALA A 32 -1.78 -10.04 -7.38
N GLN A 33 -2.10 -10.31 -8.65
CA GLN A 33 -3.05 -9.47 -9.40
C GLN A 33 -4.39 -9.27 -8.66
N ALA A 34 -4.91 -10.34 -8.04
CA ALA A 34 -6.19 -10.28 -7.32
C ALA A 34 -6.13 -9.33 -6.11
N ASP A 35 -5.01 -9.34 -5.39
CA ASP A 35 -4.80 -8.48 -4.22
C ASP A 35 -4.71 -7.01 -4.64
N ILE A 36 -4.01 -6.71 -5.74
CA ILE A 36 -3.91 -5.35 -6.27
C ILE A 36 -5.30 -4.80 -6.63
N ILE A 37 -6.15 -5.62 -7.27
CA ILE A 37 -7.53 -5.21 -7.60
C ILE A 37 -8.34 -4.94 -6.33
N LEU A 38 -8.20 -5.81 -5.32
CA LEU A 38 -8.89 -5.66 -4.04
C LEU A 38 -8.44 -4.39 -3.30
N ASN A 39 -7.14 -4.14 -3.25
CA ASN A 39 -6.53 -2.99 -2.57
C ASN A 39 -6.85 -1.67 -3.29
N LEU A 40 -7.03 -1.71 -4.60
CA LEU A 40 -7.55 -0.57 -5.38
C LEU A 40 -9.08 -0.49 -5.38
N HIS A 41 -9.76 -1.23 -4.49
CA HIS A 41 -11.21 -1.25 -4.31
C HIS A 41 -12.01 -1.54 -5.59
N GLY A 42 -11.45 -2.35 -6.49
CA GLY A 42 -12.10 -2.70 -7.76
C GLY A 42 -12.24 -1.53 -8.74
N LYS A 43 -11.51 -0.42 -8.54
CA LYS A 43 -11.50 0.73 -9.46
C LYS A 43 -10.86 0.41 -10.82
N ILE A 44 -10.16 -0.72 -10.93
CA ILE A 44 -9.61 -1.25 -12.18
C ILE A 44 -10.16 -2.65 -12.37
N ASN A 45 -10.74 -2.91 -13.55
CA ASN A 45 -11.29 -4.23 -13.87
C ASN A 45 -10.16 -5.25 -14.13
N LYS A 46 -10.49 -6.55 -14.05
CA LYS A 46 -9.51 -7.63 -14.17
C LYS A 46 -8.78 -7.64 -15.51
N THR A 47 -9.49 -7.38 -16.61
CA THR A 47 -8.92 -7.41 -17.98
C THR A 47 -7.92 -6.28 -18.19
N THR A 48 -8.28 -5.05 -17.80
CA THR A 48 -7.41 -3.88 -17.84
C THR A 48 -6.21 -4.07 -16.92
N MET A 49 -6.41 -4.61 -15.71
CA MET A 49 -5.32 -4.92 -14.79
C MET A 49 -4.30 -5.89 -15.40
N THR A 50 -4.75 -7.00 -16.02
CA THR A 50 -3.84 -7.95 -16.67
C THR A 50 -3.03 -7.28 -17.79
N LYS A 51 -3.68 -6.46 -18.63
CA LYS A 51 -2.98 -5.73 -19.70
C LYS A 51 -1.94 -4.77 -19.13
N CYS A 52 -2.33 -3.87 -18.23
CA CYS A 52 -1.42 -2.91 -17.63
C CYS A 52 -0.25 -3.57 -16.90
N LEU A 53 -0.46 -4.67 -16.18
CA LEU A 53 0.63 -5.40 -15.52
C LEU A 53 1.60 -6.02 -16.53
N ASN A 54 1.11 -6.60 -17.63
CA ASN A 54 1.96 -7.11 -18.69
C ASN A 54 2.78 -5.98 -19.34
N ASP A 55 2.13 -4.86 -19.70
CA ASP A 55 2.79 -3.70 -20.31
C ASP A 55 3.87 -3.11 -19.38
N LEU A 56 3.60 -3.06 -18.06
CA LEU A 56 4.56 -2.61 -17.05
C LEU A 56 5.75 -3.56 -16.87
N VAL A 57 5.54 -4.86 -17.04
CA VAL A 57 6.58 -5.88 -16.99
C VAL A 57 7.43 -5.84 -18.27
N GLU A 58 6.80 -5.74 -19.44
CA GLU A 58 7.48 -5.61 -20.74
C GLU A 58 8.32 -4.34 -20.84
N SER A 59 7.83 -3.22 -20.30
CA SER A 59 8.58 -1.98 -20.19
C SER A 59 9.64 -1.97 -19.08
N GLY A 60 9.75 -3.04 -18.29
CA GLY A 60 10.75 -3.19 -17.22
C GLY A 60 10.54 -2.25 -16.02
N LYS A 61 9.38 -1.60 -15.91
CA LYS A 61 9.05 -0.70 -14.79
C LYS A 61 8.73 -1.49 -13.50
N ILE A 62 8.18 -2.69 -13.65
CA ILE A 62 7.92 -3.63 -12.55
C ILE A 62 8.48 -5.00 -12.89
N LEU A 63 8.66 -5.83 -11.87
CA LEU A 63 9.09 -7.21 -11.99
C LEU A 63 7.91 -8.14 -11.73
N CYS A 64 7.86 -9.24 -12.47
CA CYS A 64 6.90 -10.32 -12.26
C CYS A 64 7.67 -11.61 -11.94
N LYS A 65 7.22 -12.31 -10.89
CA LYS A 65 7.71 -13.64 -10.55
C LYS A 65 6.55 -14.61 -10.46
N SER A 66 6.65 -15.69 -11.23
CA SER A 66 5.66 -16.76 -11.27
C SER A 66 5.97 -17.84 -10.23
N PHE A 67 4.95 -18.22 -9.48
CA PHE A 67 4.95 -19.30 -8.50
C PHE A 67 3.87 -20.32 -8.87
N GLY A 68 4.24 -21.28 -9.73
CA GLY A 68 3.31 -22.27 -10.27
C GLY A 68 2.21 -21.62 -11.10
N LYS A 69 1.00 -21.53 -10.52
CA LYS A 69 -0.19 -20.94 -11.18
C LYS A 69 -0.39 -19.46 -10.85
N PHE A 70 0.36 -18.89 -9.92
CA PHE A 70 0.19 -17.52 -9.45
C PHE A 70 1.35 -16.64 -9.91
N ASN A 71 1.06 -15.38 -10.22
CA ASN A 71 2.07 -14.38 -10.56
C ASN A 71 2.06 -13.28 -9.49
N CYS A 72 3.25 -12.96 -8.98
CA CYS A 72 3.48 -11.87 -8.05
C CYS A 72 4.17 -10.71 -8.76
N TYR A 73 3.66 -9.50 -8.57
CA TYR A 73 4.15 -8.27 -9.18
C TYR A 73 4.74 -7.36 -8.10
N PHE A 74 5.90 -6.77 -8.36
CA PHE A 74 6.56 -5.85 -7.44
C PHE A 74 7.37 -4.79 -8.21
N CYS A 75 7.57 -3.61 -7.63
CA CYS A 75 8.41 -2.59 -8.23
C CYS A 75 9.89 -3.03 -8.23
N LYS A 76 10.66 -2.58 -9.23
CA LYS A 76 12.10 -2.86 -9.29
C LYS A 76 12.78 -2.32 -8.02
N PRO A 77 13.62 -3.12 -7.34
CA PRO A 77 14.37 -2.62 -6.20
C PRO A 77 15.27 -1.47 -6.65
N MET A 78 15.31 -0.40 -5.85
CA MET A 78 16.22 0.70 -6.10
C MET A 78 17.65 0.18 -5.99
N ASP A 79 18.50 0.43 -6.99
CA ASP A 79 19.92 0.10 -6.93
C ASP A 79 20.54 0.93 -5.80
N VAL A 80 20.62 0.35 -4.59
CA VAL A 80 21.28 0.97 -3.44
C VAL A 80 22.78 0.82 -3.66
N THR A 81 23.33 1.62 -4.56
CA THR A 81 24.79 1.79 -4.63
C THR A 81 25.20 2.65 -3.43
N ASP A 82 25.87 2.01 -2.48
CA ASP A 82 26.68 2.62 -1.41
C ASP A 82 25.98 3.58 -0.43
N ASN A 83 25.35 3.03 0.62
CA ASN A 83 24.90 3.82 1.78
C ASN A 83 25.05 3.07 3.12
N GLY A 84 25.87 2.01 3.19
CA GLY A 84 26.02 1.19 4.39
C GLY A 84 26.35 2.00 5.66
N GLN A 85 27.07 3.13 5.51
CA GLN A 85 27.39 4.03 6.62
C GLN A 85 26.27 5.02 6.97
N LYS A 86 25.39 5.38 6.01
CA LYS A 86 24.32 6.37 6.22
C LYS A 86 23.08 5.77 6.90
N LEU A 87 22.88 4.46 6.77
CA LEU A 87 21.77 3.74 7.40
C LEU A 87 21.89 3.71 8.94
N SER A 88 23.10 3.45 9.46
CA SER A 88 23.37 3.38 10.91
C SER A 88 23.12 4.72 11.61
N SER A 89 23.50 5.83 10.99
CA SER A 89 23.30 7.18 11.55
C SER A 89 21.83 7.62 11.54
N LEU A 90 21.03 7.13 10.58
CA LEU A 90 19.60 7.47 10.46
C LEU A 90 18.69 6.63 11.38
N GLN A 91 19.09 5.39 11.68
CA GLN A 91 18.35 4.50 12.59
C GLN A 91 18.45 4.91 14.07
N GLY A 92 19.57 5.51 14.49
CA GLY A 92 19.87 5.70 15.91
C GLY A 92 19.23 6.92 16.59
N SER A 93 18.80 7.94 15.84
CA SER A 93 18.30 9.20 16.42
C SER A 93 16.84 9.43 16.06
N ASN A 94 16.55 9.66 14.78
CA ASN A 94 15.21 10.11 14.38
C ASN A 94 14.08 9.08 14.55
N ASN A 95 14.38 7.77 14.55
CA ASN A 95 13.34 6.73 14.70
C ASN A 95 12.96 6.48 16.16
N VAL A 96 13.92 6.55 17.09
CA VAL A 96 13.67 6.29 18.51
C VAL A 96 12.83 7.41 19.12
N ASP A 97 13.14 8.65 18.75
CA ASP A 97 12.39 9.82 19.22
C ASP A 97 10.94 9.79 18.71
N LEU A 98 10.74 9.47 17.42
CA LEU A 98 9.40 9.36 16.83
C LEU A 98 8.56 8.22 17.44
N ASP A 99 9.17 7.06 17.72
CA ASP A 99 8.47 5.92 18.33
C ASP A 99 8.06 6.23 19.77
N THR A 100 8.93 6.92 20.51
CA THR A 100 8.65 7.40 21.87
C THR A 100 7.51 8.42 21.86
N ASP A 101 7.54 9.38 20.94
CA ASP A 101 6.48 10.38 20.77
C ASP A 101 5.15 9.73 20.40
N LEU A 102 5.13 8.80 19.43
CA LEU A 102 3.93 8.06 19.03
C LEU A 102 3.31 7.30 20.20
N SER A 103 4.13 6.60 21.00
CA SER A 103 3.67 5.91 22.20
C SER A 103 3.05 6.89 23.21
N GLY A 104 3.65 8.07 23.40
CA GLY A 104 3.11 9.12 24.27
C GLY A 104 1.75 9.63 23.82
N TYR A 105 1.60 9.96 22.54
CA TYR A 105 0.32 10.40 21.98
C TYR A 105 -0.76 9.32 22.03
N GLU A 106 -0.41 8.04 21.84
CA GLU A 106 -1.36 6.93 21.99
C GLU A 106 -1.87 6.76 23.42
N GLU A 107 -1.03 6.95 24.43
CA GLU A 107 -1.44 6.93 25.83
C GLU A 107 -2.40 8.06 26.18
N ASP A 108 -2.11 9.27 25.69
CA ASP A 108 -2.97 10.44 25.92
C ASP A 108 -4.34 10.30 25.25
N LEU A 109 -4.39 9.72 24.04
CA LEU A 109 -5.66 9.38 23.39
C LEU A 109 -6.48 8.40 24.23
N LYS A 110 -5.86 7.35 24.78
CA LYS A 110 -6.55 6.39 25.65
C LYS A 110 -7.06 7.05 26.93
N ARG A 111 -6.29 7.96 27.53
CA ARG A 111 -6.70 8.73 28.73
C ARG A 111 -7.92 9.61 28.44
N LEU A 112 -7.87 10.40 27.37
CA LEU A 112 -8.96 11.29 26.97
C LEU A 112 -10.24 10.52 26.58
N GLN A 113 -10.10 9.37 25.91
CA GLN A 113 -11.23 8.48 25.62
C GLN A 113 -11.85 7.94 26.91
N THR A 114 -11.04 7.46 27.85
CA THR A 114 -11.51 6.94 29.14
C THR A 114 -12.21 8.03 29.97
N GLN A 115 -11.67 9.25 29.95
CA GLN A 115 -12.26 10.41 30.62
C GLN A 115 -13.61 10.79 30.00
N ASN A 116 -13.71 10.83 28.66
CA ASN A 116 -14.98 11.09 27.98
C ASN A 116 -16.04 10.04 28.31
N ILE A 117 -15.68 8.75 28.32
CA ILE A 117 -16.60 7.67 28.66
C ILE A 117 -17.11 7.82 30.11
N THR A 118 -16.22 8.15 31.04
CA THR A 118 -16.60 8.38 32.45
C THR A 118 -17.53 9.57 32.60
N LEU A 119 -17.26 10.68 31.90
CA LEU A 119 -18.11 11.87 31.91
C LEU A 119 -19.47 11.65 31.24
N GLN A 120 -19.56 10.79 30.23
CA GLN A 120 -20.82 10.42 29.59
C GLN A 120 -21.67 9.46 30.43
N LYS A 121 -21.05 8.64 31.29
CA LYS A 121 -21.75 7.74 32.23
C LYS A 121 -22.21 8.43 33.52
N GLY A 122 -21.68 9.62 33.81
CA GLY A 122 -22.03 10.44 34.97
C GLY A 122 -23.13 11.48 34.74
N LYS A 123 -23.80 11.44 33.57
CA LYS A 123 -25.02 12.20 33.25
C LYS A 123 -26.19 11.23 33.11
#